data_AF-A0A8J2PNX9-F1
#
_entry.id   AF-A0A8J2PNX9-F1
#
_cell.length_a   1.000
_cell.length_b   1.000
_cell.length_c   1.000
_cell.angle_alpha   90.00
_cell.angle_beta   90.00
_cell.angle_gamma   90.00
#
_symmetry.space_group_name_H-M   'P 1'
#
loop_
_entity.id
_entity.type
_entity.pdbx_description
1 polymer ?
#
loop_
_entity_poly.entity_id
_entity_poly.type
_entity_poly.pdbx_seq_one_letter_code
_entity_poly.pdbx_strand_id
1 'polypeptide(L)' 'FKPILAAPTEDDLFLTSLIKSGDLVTARARAEDSTALIRSGKDLKSYSGYFTIDESTNSNLFFWFFPAQENPENA' A
#
# COMPACT_ATOMS: atom_id res chain seq x y z
N PHE A 1 -26.17 -20.12 -4.76
CA PHE A 1 -25.11 -19.17 -5.12
C PHE A 1 -25.06 -18.08 -4.07
N LYS A 2 -24.15 -18.17 -3.11
CA LYS A 2 -23.84 -17.09 -2.17
C LYS A 2 -22.68 -16.31 -2.78
N PRO A 3 -22.77 -14.99 -2.99
CA PRO A 3 -21.59 -14.23 -3.31
C PRO A 3 -20.71 -14.22 -2.06
N ILE A 4 -19.49 -14.75 -2.18
CA ILE A 4 -18.42 -14.46 -1.22
C ILE A 4 -17.98 -13.04 -1.58
N LEU A 5 -18.80 -12.05 -1.20
CA LEU A 5 -18.27 -10.74 -0.90
C LEU A 5 -17.60 -10.93 0.45
N ALA A 6 -16.31 -11.26 0.41
CA ALA A 6 -15.47 -10.99 1.56
C ALA A 6 -15.72 -9.52 1.91
N ALA A 7 -16.17 -9.26 3.14
CA ALA A 7 -16.25 -7.90 3.63
C ALA A 7 -14.88 -7.24 3.35
N PRO A 8 -14.82 -5.99 2.86
CA PRO A 8 -13.55 -5.28 2.78
C PRO A 8 -12.95 -5.36 4.19
N THR A 9 -11.86 -6.11 4.34
CA THR A 9 -11.18 -6.20 5.62
C THR A 9 -10.65 -4.81 5.88
N GLU A 10 -11.29 -4.11 6.80
CA GLU A 10 -11.02 -2.72 7.20
C GLU A 10 -9.56 -2.35 6.93
N ASP A 11 -9.41 -1.57 5.85
CA ASP A 11 -8.22 -0.87 5.38
C ASP A 11 -7.03 -1.68 4.83
N ASP A 12 -7.17 -2.15 3.60
CA ASP A 12 -6.07 -2.67 2.75
C ASP A 12 -4.89 -1.66 2.62
N LEU A 13 -5.17 -0.37 2.85
CA LEU A 13 -4.18 0.71 2.78
C LEU A 13 -3.53 1.06 4.12
N PHE A 14 -3.96 0.53 5.27
CA PHE A 14 -3.39 0.88 6.57
C PHE A 14 -2.31 -0.14 6.97
N LEU A 15 -1.05 0.26 6.81
CA LEU A 15 0.09 -0.64 6.90
C LEU A 15 0.67 -0.75 8.31
N THR A 16 0.23 0.12 9.22
CA THR A 16 0.80 0.26 10.57
C THR A 16 0.84 -1.04 11.35
N SER A 17 -0.25 -1.82 11.33
CA SER A 17 -0.37 -3.06 12.09
C SER A 17 0.63 -4.12 11.60
N LEU A 18 0.81 -4.23 10.29
CA LEU A 18 1.75 -5.15 9.65
C LEU A 18 3.21 -4.75 9.88
N ILE A 19 3.49 -3.44 9.82
CA ILE A 19 4.84 -2.92 10.10
C ILE A 19 5.20 -3.17 11.57
N LYS A 20 4.26 -2.94 12.50
CA LYS A 20 4.46 -3.19 13.93
C LYS A 20 4.64 -4.67 14.27
N SER A 21 3.97 -5.58 13.54
CA SER A 21 4.15 -7.03 13.73
C SER A 21 5.42 -7.57 13.07
N GLY A 22 6.12 -6.75 12.28
CA GLY A 22 7.31 -7.16 11.51
C GLY A 22 6.99 -7.86 10.19
N ASP A 23 5.71 -7.97 9.80
CA ASP A 23 5.28 -8.55 8.53
C ASP A 23 5.41 -7.54 7.38
N LEU A 24 6.66 -7.18 7.08
CA LEU A 24 7.00 -6.22 6.04
C LEU A 24 6.72 -6.74 4.63
N VAL A 25 6.72 -8.06 4.44
CA VAL A 25 6.41 -8.69 3.15
C VAL A 25 4.96 -8.45 2.79
N THR A 26 4.03 -8.76 3.71
CA THR A 26 2.61 -8.49 3.51
C THR A 26 2.33 -6.99 3.44
N ALA A 27 2.98 -6.18 4.29
CA ALA A 27 2.83 -4.72 4.25
C ALA A 27 3.18 -4.14 2.87
N ARG A 28 4.29 -4.59 2.28
CA ARG A 28 4.71 -4.14 0.95
C ARG A 28 3.79 -4.62 -0.15
N ALA A 29 3.33 -5.87 -0.08
CA ALA A 29 2.40 -6.44 -1.05
C ALA A 29 1.05 -5.70 -1.05
N ARG A 30 0.55 -5.28 0.12
CA ARG A 30 -0.68 -4.49 0.24
C ARG A 30 -0.52 -3.05 -0.21
N ALA A 31 0.66 -2.47 -0.03
CA ALA A 31 0.95 -1.13 -0.50
C ALA A 31 1.01 -1.04 -2.04
N GLU A 32 1.30 -2.14 -2.73
CA GLU A 32 1.55 -2.17 -4.16
C GLU A 32 0.30 -1.86 -4.99
N ASP A 33 0.32 -0.75 -5.71
CA ASP A 33 -0.68 -0.39 -6.70
C ASP A 33 -0.05 -0.37 -8.10
N SER A 34 -0.43 -1.36 -8.90
CA SER A 34 -0.03 -1.51 -10.30
C SER A 34 -1.00 -0.84 -11.28
N THR A 35 -2.10 -0.26 -10.80
CA THR A 35 -3.19 0.25 -11.64
C THR A 35 -3.18 1.77 -11.82
N ALA A 36 -2.46 2.48 -10.95
CA ALA A 36 -2.53 3.94 -10.86
C ALA A 36 -2.24 4.69 -12.17
N LEU A 37 -1.46 4.11 -13.09
CA LEU A 37 -1.12 4.74 -14.37
C LEU A 37 -1.43 3.89 -15.61
N ILE A 38 -2.45 3.02 -15.55
CA ILE A 38 -2.96 2.30 -16.75
C ILE A 38 -3.29 3.29 -17.89
N ARG A 39 -3.68 4.53 -17.56
CA ARG A 39 -3.94 5.60 -18.54
C ARG A 39 -2.73 6.04 -19.38
N SER A 40 -1.51 5.73 -18.95
CA SER A 40 -0.28 6.10 -19.64
C SER A 40 0.30 4.99 -20.51
N GLY A 41 -0.34 3.81 -20.57
CA GLY A 41 0.13 2.67 -21.37
C GLY A 41 1.48 2.10 -20.91
N LYS A 42 1.88 2.39 -19.66
CA LYS A 42 3.12 1.91 -19.04
C LYS A 42 2.76 1.18 -17.76
N ASP A 43 3.38 0.02 -17.55
CA ASP A 43 3.34 -0.70 -16.27
C ASP A 43 4.18 0.07 -15.24
N LEU A 44 3.62 1.15 -14.69
CA LEU A 44 4.26 1.89 -13.63
C LEU A 44 3.89 1.27 -12.29
N LYS A 45 4.88 0.67 -11.64
CA LYS A 45 4.76 0.21 -10.27
C LYS A 45 4.66 1.41 -9.34
N SER A 46 3.69 1.42 -8.42
CA SER A 46 3.61 2.41 -7.35
C SER A 46 3.25 1.74 -6.04
N TYR A 47 3.51 2.43 -4.93
CA TYR A 47 3.17 1.97 -3.59
C TYR A 47 2.46 3.08 -2.85
N SER A 48 1.31 2.81 -2.25
CA SER A 48 0.57 3.80 -1.47
C SER A 48 -0.04 3.20 -0.23
N GLY A 49 -0.40 4.05 0.72
CA GLY A 49 -1.04 3.62 1.96
C GLY A 49 -0.99 4.69 3.03
N TYR A 50 -1.36 4.28 4.24
CA TYR A 50 -1.42 5.08 5.44
C TYR A 50 -0.54 4.49 6.54
N PHE A 51 0.22 5.37 7.19
CA PHE A 51 0.91 5.08 8.45
C PHE A 51 0.20 5.81 9.59
N THR A 52 -0.13 5.09 10.64
CA THR A 52 -0.68 5.66 11.87
C THR A 52 0.47 6.24 12.68
N ILE A 53 0.50 7.57 12.76
CA ILE A 53 1.56 8.31 13.46
C ILE A 53 1.22 8.54 14.93
N ASP A 54 -0.07 8.51 15.28
CA ASP A 54 -0.58 8.59 16.64
C ASP A 54 -1.86 7.78 16.79
N GLU A 55 -1.80 6.72 17.60
CA GLU A 55 -2.93 5.83 17.86
C GLU A 55 -3.98 6.47 18.78
N SER A 56 -3.58 7.40 19.64
CA SER A 56 -4.50 8.03 20.60
C SER A 56 -5.48 8.98 19.93
N THR A 57 -5.05 9.59 18.83
CA THR A 57 -5.87 10.49 17.99
C THR A 57 -6.33 9.84 16.69
N ASN A 58 -5.92 8.59 16.42
CA ASN A 58 -6.08 7.93 15.13
C ASN A 58 -5.60 8.81 13.95
N SER A 59 -4.47 9.48 14.15
CA SER A 59 -3.86 10.32 13.11
C SER A 59 -3.05 9.46 12.15
N ASN A 60 -3.33 9.61 10.86
CA ASN A 60 -2.73 8.81 9.79
C ASN A 60 -2.05 9.71 8.74
N LEU A 61 -0.88 9.31 8.29
CA LEU A 61 -0.11 9.93 7.22
C LEU A 61 -0.26 9.09 5.95
N PHE A 62 -0.81 9.70 4.90
CA PHE A 62 -0.82 9.11 3.57
C PHE A 62 0.57 9.20 2.93
N PHE A 63 0.97 8.16 2.19
CA PHE A 63 2.12 8.19 1.31
C PHE A 63 1.78 7.65 -0.08
N TRP A 64 2.52 8.12 -1.08
CA TRP A 64 2.53 7.57 -2.43
C TRP A 64 3.95 7.62 -2.98
N PHE A 65 4.52 6.44 -3.16
CA PHE A 65 5.90 6.23 -3.57
C PHE A 65 5.96 5.61 -4.96
N PHE A 66 6.87 6.14 -5.77
CA PHE A 66 7.19 5.62 -7.09
C PHE A 66 8.67 5.24 -7.12
N PRO A 67 9.02 3.98 -7.41
CA PRO A 67 10.41 3.61 -7.63
C PRO A 67 10.96 4.35 -8.84
N ALA A 68 12.29 4.56 -8.87
CA ALA A 68 12.96 5.07 -10.05
C ALA A 68 12.74 4.13 -11.24
N GLN A 69 12.58 4.70 -12.44
CA GLN A 69 12.43 3.90 -13.66
C GLN A 69 13.74 3.17 -14.02
N GLU A 70 14.87 3.81 -13.71
CA GLU A 70 16.20 3.30 -13.99
C GLU A 70 16.88 2.95 -12.67
N ASN A 71 17.39 1.71 -12.55
CA ASN A 71 18.18 1.23 -11.41
C ASN A 71 17.55 1.51 -10.02
N PRO A 72 16.28 1.11 -9.77
CA PRO A 72 15.55 1.43 -8.54
C PRO A 72 16.20 0.91 -7.25
N GLU A 73 17.03 -0.12 -7.34
CA GLU A 73 17.80 -0.68 -6.22
C GLU A 73 18.98 0.19 -5.77
N ASN A 74 19.45 1.10 -6.62
CA ASN A 74 20.60 1.99 -6.35
C ASN A 74 20.25 3.49 -6.53
N ALA A 75 18.96 3.83 -6.47
CA ALA A 75 18.45 5.20 -6.62
C ALA A 75 18.72 6.09 -5.39
#